data_AF-A0A8D2PAB2-F1
#
_entry.id   AF-A0A8D2PAB2-F1
#
_cell.length_a   1.000
_cell.length_b   1.000
_cell.length_c   1.000
_cell.angle_alpha   90.00
_cell.angle_beta   90.00
_cell.angle_gamma   90.00
#
_symmetry.space_group_name_H-M   'P 1'
#
loop_
_entity.id
_entity.type
_entity.pdbx_description
1 polymer ?
#
loop_
_entity_poly.entity_id
_entity_poly.type
_entity_poly.pdbx_seq_one_letter_code
_entity_poly.pdbx_strand_id
1 'polypeptide(L)'
;MPVARSWVCRKTYVTPRRPFEKSRLDQELKLIGEYGLRNKREVWRVKFTLAKIRKAARELLTLDEKDPKRLFEGQFGTKNSNFLTQISILDIP
;
A
#
# COMPACT_ATOMS: atom_id res chain seq x y z
N MET A 1 17.24 -21.67 -31.41
CA MET A 1 17.41 -20.24 -31.08
C MET A 1 17.23 -20.08 -29.58
N PRO A 2 18.11 -19.40 -28.83
CA PRO A 2 17.90 -19.19 -27.40
C PRO A 2 16.83 -18.10 -27.21
N VAL A 3 15.80 -18.38 -26.43
CA VAL A 3 14.75 -17.42 -26.06
C VAL A 3 15.38 -16.36 -25.15
N ALA A 4 15.25 -15.09 -25.51
CA ALA A 4 15.71 -13.98 -24.70
C ALA A 4 15.04 -14.03 -23.32
N ARG A 5 15.84 -14.20 -22.27
CA ARG A 5 15.35 -14.13 -20.90
C ARG A 5 14.93 -12.69 -20.59
N SER A 6 13.62 -12.43 -20.57
CA SER A 6 13.10 -11.12 -20.19
C SER A 6 13.17 -10.96 -18.67
N TRP A 7 14.13 -10.17 -18.21
CA TRP A 7 14.25 -9.84 -16.80
C TRP A 7 13.18 -8.80 -16.43
N VAL A 8 12.09 -9.25 -15.79
CA VAL A 8 11.03 -8.35 -15.33
C VAL A 8 11.40 -7.77 -13.97
N CYS A 9 11.93 -6.54 -13.96
CA CYS A 9 12.19 -5.74 -12.76
C CYS A 9 11.04 -4.74 -12.54
N ARG A 10 10.54 -4.60 -11.29
CA ARG A 10 9.51 -3.61 -10.91
C ARG A 10 9.94 -2.79 -9.70
N LYS A 11 9.57 -1.51 -9.69
CA LYS A 11 9.81 -0.61 -8.55
C LYS A 11 8.95 -1.01 -7.34
N THR A 12 9.54 -0.90 -6.16
CA THR A 12 8.92 -1.25 -4.86
C THR A 12 8.54 -0.03 -4.02
N TYR A 13 8.79 1.19 -4.50
CA TYR A 13 8.49 2.43 -3.80
C TYR A 13 8.08 3.52 -4.79
N VAL A 14 7.35 4.52 -4.29
CA VAL A 14 6.97 5.72 -5.03
C VAL A 14 7.42 6.93 -4.23
N THR A 15 8.00 7.92 -4.92
CA THR A 15 8.41 9.19 -4.31
C THR A 15 7.19 10.10 -4.10
N PRO A 16 7.08 10.78 -2.94
CA PRO A 16 6.04 11.77 -2.71
C PRO A 16 6.04 12.86 -3.79
N ARG A 17 4.86 13.36 -4.18
CA ARG A 17 4.71 14.42 -5.18
C ARG A 17 5.30 15.75 -4.73
N ARG A 18 5.14 16.10 -3.45
CA ARG A 18 5.65 17.32 -2.83
C ARG A 18 6.82 16.97 -1.89
N PRO A 19 8.07 17.36 -2.23
CA PRO A 19 9.22 17.01 -1.40
C PRO A 19 9.20 17.72 -0.03
N PHE A 20 8.85 19.00 0.03
CA PHE A 20 9.03 19.85 1.21
C PHE A 20 7.70 20.14 1.93
N GLU A 21 7.10 19.09 2.49
CA GLU A 21 5.85 19.22 3.26
C GLU A 21 6.15 18.91 4.73
N LYS A 22 6.05 19.94 5.59
CA LYS A 22 6.47 19.86 7.00
C LYS A 22 5.73 18.75 7.76
N SER A 23 4.40 18.70 7.65
CA SER A 23 3.56 17.68 8.31
C SER A 23 3.97 16.25 7.93
N ARG A 24 4.30 16.01 6.65
CA ARG A 24 4.75 14.70 6.17
C ARG A 24 6.12 14.33 6.72
N LEU A 25 7.05 15.28 6.77
CA LEU A 25 8.40 15.07 7.28
C LEU A 25 8.39 14.73 8.78
N ASP A 26 7.57 15.42 9.56
CA ASP A 26 7.43 15.20 11.00
C ASP A 26 6.82 13.82 11.30
N GLN A 27 5.78 13.41 10.56
CA GLN A 27 5.19 12.07 10.65
C GLN A 27 6.18 10.96 10.27
N GLU A 28 6.95 11.15 9.19
CA GLU A 28 7.98 10.20 8.78
C GLU A 28 9.09 10.08 9.83
N LEU A 29 9.50 11.19 10.44
CA LEU A 29 10.52 11.20 11.48
C LEU A 29 10.05 10.47 12.75
N LYS A 30 8.79 10.68 13.15
CA LYS A 30 8.19 9.95 14.29
C LYS A 30 8.20 8.44 14.06
N LEU A 31 7.73 7.97 12.90
CA LEU A 31 7.75 6.55 12.55
C LEU A 31 9.17 5.98 12.49
N ILE A 32 10.13 6.74 11.97
CA ILE A 32 11.53 6.33 11.95
C ILE A 32 12.08 6.17 13.36
N GLY A 33 11.75 7.09 14.28
CA GLY A 33 12.17 7.02 15.68
C GLY A 33 11.54 5.86 16.44
N GLU A 34 10.26 5.58 16.23
CA GLU A 34 9.53 4.49 16.91
C GLU A 34 10.01 3.10 16.48
N TYR A 35 10.28 2.91 15.18
CA TYR A 35 10.62 1.60 14.63
C TYR A 35 12.11 1.43 14.29
N GLY A 36 12.95 2.43 14.55
CA GLY A 36 14.40 2.37 14.31
C GLY A 36 14.79 2.21 12.84
N LEU A 37 14.02 2.80 11.92
CA LEU A 37 14.21 2.63 10.48
C LEU A 37 15.46 3.39 9.99
N ARG A 38 16.25 2.80 9.09
CA ARG A 38 17.50 3.43 8.63
C ARG A 38 17.23 4.52 7.58
N ASN A 39 16.19 4.34 6.75
CA ASN A 39 15.95 5.17 5.57
C ASN A 39 14.46 5.45 5.34
N LYS A 40 14.13 6.68 4.89
CA LYS A 40 12.76 7.04 4.44
C LYS A 40 12.20 6.15 3.33
N ARG A 41 13.08 5.52 2.55
CA ARG A 41 12.71 4.55 1.52
C ARG A 41 11.95 3.34 2.10
N GLU A 42 12.23 2.93 3.34
CA GLU A 42 11.55 1.80 3.97
C GLU A 42 10.10 2.15 4.29
N VAL A 43 9.88 3.35 4.85
CA VAL A 43 8.54 3.91 5.04
C VAL A 43 7.78 3.99 3.71
N TRP A 44 8.44 4.45 2.64
CA TRP A 44 7.79 4.57 1.33
C TRP A 44 7.47 3.22 0.67
N ARG A 45 8.24 2.16 0.93
CA ARG A 45 7.92 0.79 0.47
C ARG A 45 6.66 0.28 1.15
N VAL A 46 6.55 0.44 2.48
CA VAL A 46 5.37 0.02 3.23
C VAL A 46 4.13 0.81 2.82
N LYS A 47 4.27 2.13 2.63
CA LYS A 47 3.18 2.96 2.09
C LYS A 47 2.75 2.49 0.69
N PHE A 48 3.69 2.09 -0.16
CA PHE A 48 3.40 1.59 -1.50
C PHE A 48 2.69 0.22 -1.51
N THR A 49 3.10 -0.71 -0.66
CA THR A 49 2.41 -2.01 -0.52
C THR A 49 1.01 -1.82 0.03
N LEU A 50 0.86 -0.96 1.04
CA LEU A 50 -0.44 -0.60 1.62
C LEU A 50 -1.36 0.04 0.57
N ALA A 51 -0.84 0.95 -0.26
CA ALA A 51 -1.62 1.57 -1.33
C ALA A 51 -2.13 0.56 -2.36
N LYS A 52 -1.34 -0.48 -2.70
CA LYS A 52 -1.79 -1.56 -3.59
C LYS A 52 -2.92 -2.38 -2.97
N ILE A 53 -2.78 -2.74 -1.70
CA ILE A 53 -3.81 -3.49 -0.96
C ILE A 53 -5.09 -2.66 -0.87
N ARG A 54 -5.00 -1.37 -0.53
CA ARG A 54 -6.15 -0.45 -0.50
C ARG A 54 -6.81 -0.29 -1.87
N LYS A 55 -6.03 -0.26 -2.96
CA LYS A 55 -6.57 -0.18 -4.32
C LYS A 55 -7.36 -1.45 -4.67
N ALA A 56 -6.78 -2.63 -4.43
CA ALA A 56 -7.46 -3.90 -4.64
C ALA A 56 -8.74 -3.99 -3.79
N ALA A 57 -8.67 -3.63 -2.51
CA ALA A 57 -9.83 -3.61 -1.62
C ALA A 57 -10.95 -2.68 -2.12
N ARG A 58 -10.62 -1.48 -2.63
CA ARG A 58 -11.63 -0.57 -3.21
C ARG A 58 -12.31 -1.14 -4.45
N GLU A 59 -11.56 -1.79 -5.33
CA GLU A 59 -12.09 -2.45 -6.53
C GLU A 59 -13.01 -3.63 -6.15
N LEU A 60 -12.65 -4.39 -5.12
CA LEU A 60 -13.47 -5.49 -4.61
C LEU A 60 -14.74 -5.00 -3.91
N LEU A 61 -14.67 -3.89 -3.18
CA LEU A 61 -15.82 -3.31 -2.46
C LEU A 61 -16.91 -2.78 -3.40
N THR A 62 -16.55 -2.36 -4.61
CA THR A 62 -17.51 -1.89 -5.63
C THR A 62 -18.25 -3.02 -6.36
N LEU A 63 -17.77 -4.28 -6.26
CA LEU A 63 -18.43 -5.45 -6.82
C LEU A 63 -19.50 -6.01 -5.89
N ASP A 64 -20.46 -6.75 -6.45
CA ASP A 64 -21.55 -7.36 -5.67
C ASP A 64 -21.03 -8.46 -4.73
N GLU A 65 -21.71 -8.68 -3.60
CA GLU A 65 -21.23 -9.54 -2.52
C GLU A 65 -21.11 -11.01 -2.93
N LYS A 66 -21.82 -11.43 -3.98
CA LYS A 66 -21.85 -12.82 -4.47
C LYS A 66 -20.92 -13.09 -5.65
N ASP A 67 -20.13 -12.09 -6.09
CA ASP A 67 -19.22 -12.30 -7.20
C ASP A 67 -18.08 -13.26 -6.82
N PRO A 68 -17.78 -14.28 -7.66
CA PRO A 68 -16.74 -15.26 -7.39
C PRO A 68 -15.36 -14.62 -7.23
N LYS A 69 -15.12 -13.49 -7.90
CA LYS A 69 -13.89 -12.69 -7.77
C LYS A 69 -13.74 -12.09 -6.38
N ARG A 70 -14.84 -11.58 -5.79
CA ARG A 70 -14.84 -10.99 -4.45
C ARG A 70 -14.67 -12.06 -3.37
N LEU A 71 -15.29 -13.23 -3.55
CA LEU A 71 -15.14 -14.35 -2.62
C LEU A 71 -13.71 -14.92 -2.63
N PHE A 72 -13.12 -15.08 -3.82
CA PHE A 72 -11.78 -15.63 -3.96
C PHE A 72 -10.71 -14.60 -3.54
N GLU A 73 -10.72 -13.39 -4.10
CA GLU A 73 -9.68 -12.38 -3.81
C GLU A 73 -9.89 -11.71 -2.43
N GLY A 74 -11.13 -11.63 -1.95
CA GLY A 74 -11.46 -11.11 -0.63
C GLY A 74 -10.90 -11.97 0.50
N GLN A 75 -11.05 -13.30 0.45
CA GLN A 75 -10.55 -14.20 1.50
C GLN A 75 -9.03 -14.16 1.70
N PHE A 76 -8.25 -13.95 0.63
CA PHE A 76 -6.80 -13.84 0.72
C PHE A 76 -6.32 -12.41 1.04
N GLY A 77 -7.05 -11.39 0.57
CA GLY A 77 -6.69 -9.98 0.74
C GLY A 77 -7.06 -9.37 2.09
N THR A 78 -8.02 -9.95 2.83
CA THR A 78 -8.57 -9.34 4.05
C THR A 78 -8.34 -10.18 5.32
N LYS A 79 -7.10 -10.59 5.60
CA LYS A 79 -6.71 -11.00 6.97
C LYS A 79 -6.22 -9.78 7.73
N ASN A 80 -7.13 -8.85 8.07
CA ASN A 80 -7.01 -7.78 9.09
C ASN A 80 -8.18 -6.79 8.90
N SER A 81 -9.41 -7.27 9.09
CA SER A 81 -10.66 -6.51 8.94
C SER A 81 -10.77 -5.28 9.87
N ASN A 82 -10.01 -5.24 10.98
CA ASN A 82 -10.13 -4.20 12.00
C ASN A 82 -9.11 -3.04 11.88
N PHE A 83 -8.09 -3.15 11.01
CA PHE A 83 -7.11 -2.08 10.76
C PHE A 83 -7.48 -1.21 9.54
N LEU A 84 -8.25 -1.77 8.60
CA LEU A 84 -8.64 -1.06 7.37
C LEU A 84 -9.80 -0.10 7.59
N THR A 85 -10.68 -0.35 8.58
CA THR A 85 -11.77 0.55 8.97
C THR A 85 -11.27 1.84 9.65
N GLN A 86 -10.18 1.77 10.42
CA GLN A 86 -9.52 2.97 10.98
C GLN A 86 -8.81 3.81 9.92
N ILE A 87 -8.32 3.17 8.86
CA ILE A 87 -7.63 3.84 7.75
C ILE A 87 -8.62 4.48 6.76
N SER A 88 -9.79 3.89 6.53
CA SER A 88 -10.81 4.44 5.62
C SER A 88 -11.45 5.73 6.13
N ILE A 89 -11.38 6.03 7.43
CA ILE A 89 -11.95 7.24 8.03
C ILE A 89 -10.98 8.43 7.96
N LEU A 90 -9.66 8.20 7.77
CA LEU A 90 -8.63 9.24 7.87
C LEU A 90 -8.02 9.69 6.53
N ASP A 91 -8.35 9.04 5.41
CA ASP A 91 -7.83 9.37 4.07
C ASP A 91 -8.96 9.72 3.06
N ILE A 92 -10.01 10.42 3.52
CA ILE A 92 -10.95 11.16 2.66
C ILE A 92 -10.45 12.62 2.67
N PRO A 93 -10.37 13.34 1.53
CA PRO A 93 -10.14 14.78 1.57
C PRO A 93 -11.19 15.51 2.40
#